data_AF-A0A921I2U0-F1
#
_entry.id   AF-A0A921I2U0-F1
#
_cell.length_a   1.000
_cell.length_b   1.000
_cell.length_c   1.000
_cell.angle_alpha   90.00
_cell.angle_beta   90.00
_cell.angle_gamma   90.00
#
_symmetry.space_group_name_H-M   'P 1'
#
loop_
_entity.id
_entity.type
_entity.pdbx_description
1 polymer ?
#
loop_
_entity_poly.entity_id
_entity_poly.type
_entity_poly.pdbx_seq_one_letter_code
_entity_poly.pdbx_strand_id
1 'polypeptide(L)'
;YVERDLELARKVMEADDNIDRLFDDIRGSIINLIAEGNRGEQGVDLIMIAKYLERIGDHATNIAEWVEFSITGVHKGTQAVEA
;
A
#
# COMPACT_ATOMS: atom_id res chain seq x y z
N TYR A 1 -4.18 -3.94 22.26
CA TYR A 1 -5.27 -4.94 22.17
C TYR A 1 -5.69 -4.98 20.70
N VAL A 2 -5.79 -6.16 20.09
CA VAL A 2 -6.19 -6.33 18.68
C VAL A 2 -7.63 -6.86 18.69
N GLU A 3 -8.56 -6.18 18.02
CA GLU A 3 -10.00 -6.54 18.01
C GLU A 3 -10.31 -7.84 17.25
N ARG A 4 -9.29 -8.50 16.68
CA ARG A 4 -9.38 -9.77 15.95
C ARG A 4 -10.45 -9.77 14.86
N ASP A 5 -10.63 -8.62 14.20
CA ASP A 5 -11.54 -8.49 13.08
C ASP A 5 -10.84 -8.88 11.77
N LEU A 6 -11.09 -10.11 11.35
CA LEU A 6 -10.56 -10.67 10.10
C LEU A 6 -11.13 -9.98 8.86
N GLU A 7 -12.39 -9.55 8.90
CA GLU A 7 -13.04 -8.90 7.76
C GLU A 7 -12.45 -7.51 7.54
N LEU A 8 -12.23 -6.75 8.63
CA LEU A 8 -11.56 -5.46 8.56
C LEU A 8 -10.12 -5.59 8.07
N ALA A 9 -9.36 -6.58 8.55
CA ALA A 9 -8.00 -6.83 8.08
C ALA A 9 -7.98 -7.07 6.55
N ARG A 10 -8.90 -7.89 6.04
CA ARG A 10 -9.01 -8.14 4.59
C ARG A 10 -9.39 -6.90 3.80
N LYS A 11 -10.31 -6.08 4.30
CA LYS A 11 -10.66 -4.79 3.68
C LYS A 11 -9.46 -3.84 3.60
N VAL A 12 -8.59 -3.83 4.62
CA VAL A 12 -7.35 -3.02 4.59
C VAL A 12 -6.42 -3.53 3.50
N MET A 13 -6.21 -4.86 3.41
CA MET A 13 -5.38 -5.45 2.36
C MET A 13 -5.91 -5.17 0.96
N GLU A 14 -7.23 -5.26 0.74
CA GLU A 14 -7.87 -4.94 -0.55
C GLU A 14 -7.83 -3.44 -0.89
N ALA A 15 -7.82 -2.56 0.12
CA ALA A 15 -7.74 -1.12 -0.08
C ALA A 15 -6.37 -0.69 -0.64
N ASP A 16 -5.31 -1.44 -0.33
CA ASP A 16 -3.94 -1.16 -0.75
C ASP A 16 -3.76 -1.25 -2.27
N ASP A 17 -4.41 -2.22 -2.92
CA ASP A 17 -4.44 -2.34 -4.39
C ASP A 17 -4.93 -1.04 -5.06
N ASN A 18 -5.85 -0.32 -4.41
CA ASN A 18 -6.32 0.98 -4.91
C ASN A 18 -5.27 2.08 -4.73
N ILE A 19 -4.51 2.04 -3.63
CA ILE A 19 -3.44 3.00 -3.35
C ILE A 19 -2.31 2.84 -4.38
N ASP A 20 -1.90 1.60 -4.67
CA ASP A 20 -0.90 1.29 -5.70
C ASP A 20 -1.31 1.79 -7.08
N ARG A 21 -2.56 1.52 -7.47
CA ARG A 21 -3.10 2.00 -8.75
C ARG A 21 -3.12 3.52 -8.83
N LEU A 22 -3.52 4.20 -7.75
CA LEU A 22 -3.52 5.66 -7.68
C LEU A 22 -2.11 6.23 -7.75
N PHE A 23 -1.12 5.57 -7.14
CA PHE A 23 0.28 5.96 -7.26
C PHE A 23 0.76 5.89 -8.71
N ASP A 24 0.44 4.81 -9.43
CA ASP A 24 0.78 4.66 -10.86
C ASP A 24 0.14 5.76 -11.72
N ASP A 25 -1.15 6.04 -11.52
CA ASP A 25 -1.90 7.07 -12.24
C ASP A 25 -1.32 8.48 -12.00
N ILE A 26 -1.06 8.81 -10.73
CA ILE A 26 -0.49 10.10 -10.32
C ILE A 26 0.94 10.25 -10.84
N ARG A 27 1.75 9.19 -10.79
CA ARG A 27 3.12 9.22 -11.32
C ARG A 27 3.13 9.60 -12.80
N GLY A 28 2.27 8.99 -13.61
CA GLY A 28 2.15 9.32 -15.04
C GLY A 28 1.80 10.80 -15.26
N SER A 29 0.84 11.30 -14.49
CA SER A 29 0.42 12.71 -14.55
C SER A 29 1.54 13.68 -14.17
N ILE A 30 2.33 13.35 -13.13
CA ILE A 30 3.46 14.18 -12.68
C ILE A 30 4.60 14.16 -13.70
N ILE A 31 4.90 13.02 -14.32
CA ILE A 31 5.94 12.94 -15.36
C ILE A 31 5.59 13.88 -16.52
N ASN A 32 4.33 13.89 -16.95
CA ASN A 32 3.86 14.82 -17.99
C ASN A 32 3.98 16.28 -17.55
N LEU A 33 3.58 16.59 -16.31
CA LEU A 33 3.72 17.94 -15.74
C LEU A 33 5.18 18.43 -15.73
N ILE A 34 6.12 17.55 -15.40
CA ILE A 34 7.55 17.87 -15.42
C ILE A 34 8.05 18.10 -16.85
N ALA A 35 7.60 17.26 -17.80
CA ALA A 35 7.97 17.34 -19.20
C ALA A 35 7.49 18.64 -19.89
N GLU A 36 6.36 19.20 -19.47
CA GLU A 36 5.82 20.48 -19.96
C GLU A 36 6.71 21.70 -19.63
N GLY A 37 7.64 21.57 -18.68
CA GLY A 37 8.72 22.53 -18.44
C GLY A 37 8.30 23.81 -17.72
N ASN A 38 8.45 23.82 -16.39
CA ASN A 38 8.42 24.98 -15.45
C ASN A 38 8.04 24.55 -14.01
N ARG A 39 7.59 23.31 -13.82
CA ARG A 39 7.05 22.80 -12.54
C ARG A 39 7.80 21.56 -12.02
N GLY A 40 9.09 21.45 -12.36
CA GLY A 40 9.95 20.33 -11.96
C GLY A 40 9.99 20.10 -10.45
N GLU A 41 10.25 21.16 -9.67
CA GLU A 41 10.31 21.12 -8.21
C GLU A 41 8.97 20.67 -7.59
N GLN A 42 7.86 21.30 -8.01
CA GLN A 42 6.51 20.91 -7.59
C GLN A 42 6.19 19.45 -7.95
N GLY A 43 6.61 18.98 -9.12
CA GLY A 43 6.44 17.60 -9.53
C GLY A 43 7.20 16.63 -8.63
N VAL A 44 8.44 16.97 -8.23
CA VAL A 44 9.24 16.18 -7.28
C VAL A 44 8.57 16.13 -5.90
N ASP A 45 8.03 17.25 -5.40
CA ASP A 45 7.33 17.25 -4.12
C ASP A 45 6.08 16.38 -4.15
N LEU A 46 5.30 16.47 -5.23
CA LEU A 46 4.08 15.68 -5.41
C LEU A 46 4.36 14.18 -5.52
N ILE A 47 5.42 13.77 -6.23
CA ILE A 47 5.74 12.34 -6.35
C ILE A 47 6.22 11.78 -5.01
N MET A 48 6.94 12.58 -4.21
CA MET A 48 7.35 12.18 -2.86
C MET A 48 6.15 12.01 -1.94
N ILE A 49 5.19 12.94 -1.97
CA ILE A 49 3.93 12.81 -1.21
C ILE A 49 3.17 11.54 -1.62
N ALA A 50 2.99 11.32 -2.93
CA ALA A 50 2.31 10.12 -3.44
C ALA A 50 3.03 8.84 -2.99
N LYS A 51 4.36 8.81 -3.01
CA LYS A 51 5.14 7.67 -2.53
C LYS A 51 4.98 7.44 -1.03
N TYR A 52 4.92 8.49 -0.22
CA TYR A 52 4.70 8.33 1.22
C TYR A 52 3.30 7.79 1.54
N LEU A 53 2.28 8.17 0.76
CA LEU A 53 0.94 7.59 0.90
C LEU A 53 0.93 6.10 0.58
N GLU A 54 1.59 5.67 -0.50
CA GLU A 54 1.74 4.25 -0.84
C GLU A 54 2.43 3.46 0.27
N ARG A 55 3.54 3.97 0.82
CA ARG A 55 4.21 3.31 1.96
C ARG A 55 3.36 3.20 3.21
N ILE A 56 2.45 4.16 3.45
CA ILE A 56 1.52 4.09 4.58
C ILE A 56 0.50 2.97 4.34
N GLY A 57 -0.01 2.83 3.11
CA GLY A 57 -0.88 1.71 2.70
C GLY A 57 -0.19 0.37 2.93
N ASP A 58 1.02 0.24 2.41
CA ASP A 58 1.86 -0.96 2.51
C ASP A 58 2.13 -1.36 3.98
N HIS A 59 2.39 -0.37 4.85
CA HIS A 59 2.51 -0.61 6.30
C HIS A 59 1.18 -1.02 6.95
N ALA A 60 0.05 -0.47 6.52
CA ALA A 60 -1.26 -0.89 7.01
C ALA A 60 -1.58 -2.34 6.58
N THR A 61 -1.24 -2.72 5.34
CA THR A 61 -1.33 -4.09 4.82
C THR A 61 -0.52 -5.06 5.67
N ASN A 62 0.75 -4.74 5.94
CA ASN A 62 1.60 -5.56 6.80
C ASN A 62 0.98 -5.80 8.19
N ILE A 63 0.41 -4.75 8.81
CA ILE A 63 -0.29 -4.89 10.10
C ILE A 63 -1.53 -5.78 9.97
N ALA A 64 -2.32 -5.61 8.90
CA ALA A 64 -3.51 -6.41 8.64
C ALA A 64 -3.18 -7.90 8.43
N GLU A 65 -2.10 -8.21 7.71
CA GLU A 65 -1.59 -9.57 7.54
C GLU A 65 -1.21 -10.20 8.90
N TRP A 66 -0.58 -9.45 9.80
CA TRP A 66 -0.29 -9.92 11.16
C TRP A 66 -1.56 -10.16 11.99
N VAL A 67 -2.61 -9.33 11.80
CA VAL A 67 -3.91 -9.56 12.44
C VAL A 67 -4.54 -10.86 11.93
N GLU A 68 -4.57 -11.07 10.61
CA GLU A 68 -5.08 -12.33 10.02
C GLU A 68 -4.28 -13.55 10.51
N PHE A 69 -2.95 -13.47 10.55
CA PHE A 69 -2.10 -14.53 11.11
C PHE A 69 -2.43 -14.82 12.57
N SER A 70 -2.65 -13.78 13.39
CA SER A 70 -2.97 -13.95 14.81
C SER A 70 -4.30 -14.68 15.07
N ILE A 71 -5.18 -14.74 14.05
CA ILE A 71 -6.49 -15.40 14.09
C ILE A 71 -6.41 -16.80 13.44
N THR A 72 -5.78 -16.91 12.28
CA THR A 72 -5.80 -18.10 11.42
C THR A 72 -4.61 -19.02 11.62
N GLY A 73 -3.50 -18.51 12.16
CA GLY A 73 -2.21 -19.20 12.23
C GLY A 73 -1.48 -19.32 10.88
N VAL A 74 -2.00 -18.72 9.81
CA VAL A 74 -1.40 -18.76 8.46
C VAL A 74 -0.92 -17.36 8.08
N HIS A 75 0.37 -17.23 7.79
CA HIS A 75 0.96 -15.99 7.30
C HIS A 75 1.15 -16.10 5.79
N LYS A 76 0.86 -15.02 5.06
CA LYS A 76 1.16 -14.93 3.63
C LYS A 76 2.67 -15.16 3.44
N GLY A 77 3.05 -16.26 2.79
CA GLY A 77 4.45 -16.69 2.62
C GLY A 77 4.88 -17.94 3.39
N THR A 78 4.07 -18.46 4.32
CA THR A 78 4.32 -19.79 4.90
C THR A 78 3.81 -20.86 3.92
N GLN A 79 4.70 -21.43 3.10
CA GLN A 79 4.39 -22.74 2.50
C GLN A 79 4.24 -23.74 3.65
N ALA A 80 3.12 -24.46 3.67
CA ALA A 80 2.95 -25.58 4.59
C ALA A 80 4.14 -26.51 4.39
N VAL A 81 5.03 -26.59 5.38
CA VAL A 81 6.01 -27.66 5.43
C VAL A 81 5.21 -28.91 5.75
N GLU A 82 4.86 -29.66 4.70
CA GLU A 82 4.29 -30.99 4.84
C GLU A 82 5.28 -31.84 5.65
N ALA A 83 4.80 -32.37 6.78
CA ALA A 83 5.53 -33.31 7.63
C ALA A 83 5.21 -34.76 7.22
#